data_AF-A0AAV2FN54-F1
#
_entry.id   AF-A0AAV2FN54-F1
#
_cell.length_a   1.000
_cell.length_b   1.000
_cell.length_c   1.000
_cell.angle_alpha   90.00
_cell.angle_beta   90.00
_cell.angle_gamma   90.00
#
_symmetry.space_group_name_H-M   'P 1'
#
loop_
_entity.id
_entity.type
_entity.pdbx_description
1 polymer ?
#
loop_
_entity_poly.entity_id
_entity_poly.type
_entity_poly.pdbx_seq_one_letter_code
_entity_poly.pdbx_strand_id
1 'polypeptide(L)'
;MDYLRGEWLPCRERWANCYTNRIFHIGNTSTNRVESMHSSLKKWLATSTHKIDTLFLRFHTSVNGRVIELRKDLEDSLFKVFALAYGPPYVNLNTTVSLWEVELLMEERERKIVQGCGCRIHETHGLPCKCKMDELSVAGVELHHHHLHPFWSSLVYESPPDLA
;
A
#
# COMPACT_ATOMS: atom_id res chain seq x y z
N MET A 1 12.41 -9.52 35.97
CA MET A 1 12.36 -8.60 34.82
C MET A 1 13.44 -8.87 33.78
N ASP A 2 14.58 -9.46 34.16
CA ASP A 2 15.72 -9.63 33.24
C ASP A 2 15.50 -10.73 32.19
N TYR A 3 14.74 -11.77 32.51
CA TYR A 3 14.32 -12.79 31.52
C TYR A 3 13.50 -12.19 30.37
N LEU A 4 12.51 -11.35 30.68
CA LEU A 4 11.71 -10.68 29.64
C LEU A 4 12.56 -9.74 28.77
N ARG A 5 13.53 -9.05 29.37
CA ARG A 5 14.45 -8.16 28.65
C ARG A 5 15.50 -8.89 27.81
N GLY A 6 16.02 -10.01 28.30
CA GLY A 6 17.08 -10.77 27.62
C GLY A 6 16.57 -11.69 26.53
N GLU A 7 15.40 -12.31 26.73
CA GLU A 7 14.90 -13.36 25.82
C GLU A 7 13.70 -12.89 24.98
N TRP A 8 12.67 -12.30 25.61
CA TRP A 8 11.39 -12.02 24.95
C TRP A 8 11.37 -10.71 24.16
N LEU A 9 11.85 -9.61 24.74
CA LEU A 9 11.88 -8.29 24.12
C LEU A 9 12.69 -8.23 22.80
N PRO A 10 13.82 -8.94 22.66
CA PRO A 10 14.56 -9.00 21.40
C PRO A 10 13.81 -9.72 20.28
N CYS A 11 12.92 -10.66 20.61
CA CYS A 11 12.15 -11.39 19.61
C CYS A 11 10.71 -10.91 19.46
N ARG A 12 10.26 -9.86 20.18
CA ARG A 12 8.86 -9.36 20.19
C ARG A 12 8.23 -9.21 18.78
N GLU A 13 9.00 -8.70 17.83
CA GLU A 13 8.53 -8.48 16.46
C GLU A 13 8.37 -9.80 15.70
N ARG A 14 9.16 -10.83 16.02
CA ARG A 14 9.02 -12.17 15.43
C ARG A 14 7.70 -12.82 15.82
N TRP A 15 7.25 -12.62 17.06
CA TRP A 15 5.94 -13.12 17.51
C TRP A 15 4.80 -12.45 16.76
N ALA A 16 4.82 -11.12 16.70
CA ALA A 16 3.81 -10.36 15.94
C ALA A 16 3.80 -10.80 14.46
N ASN A 17 4.97 -10.81 13.83
CA ASN A 17 5.15 -11.21 12.44
C ASN A 17 4.73 -12.65 12.15
N CYS A 18 4.82 -13.58 13.10
CA CYS A 18 4.35 -14.95 12.93
C CYS A 18 2.84 -15.01 12.59
N TYR A 19 2.06 -14.11 13.19
CA TYR A 19 0.62 -14.03 12.98
C TYR A 19 0.24 -13.05 11.87
N THR A 20 0.93 -11.91 11.77
CA THR A 20 0.56 -10.85 10.82
C THR A 20 1.07 -11.09 9.40
N ASN A 21 2.21 -11.73 9.21
CA ASN A 21 2.79 -11.96 7.89
C ASN A 21 1.99 -12.92 7.01
N ARG A 22 0.96 -13.57 7.56
CA ARG A 22 0.06 -14.49 6.85
C ARG A 22 -1.31 -13.88 6.56
N ILE A 23 -1.52 -12.62 6.94
CA ILE A 23 -2.78 -11.91 6.76
C ILE A 23 -2.64 -11.01 5.55
N PHE A 24 -3.54 -11.18 4.59
CA PHE A 24 -3.64 -10.31 3.43
C PHE A 24 -4.19 -8.94 3.85
N HIS A 25 -3.36 -7.90 3.82
CA HIS A 25 -3.69 -6.57 4.34
C HIS A 25 -3.29 -5.40 3.43
N ILE A 26 -2.52 -5.64 2.36
CA ILE A 26 -2.19 -4.63 1.34
C ILE A 26 -1.60 -3.35 1.99
N GLY A 27 -0.60 -3.53 2.86
CA GLY A 27 0.01 -2.42 3.61
C GLY A 27 -0.82 -1.80 4.75
N ASN A 28 -2.11 -2.14 4.91
CA ASN A 28 -2.95 -1.64 6.01
C ASN A 28 -2.68 -2.39 7.33
N THR A 29 -1.52 -2.14 7.94
CA THR A 29 -1.08 -2.80 9.18
C THR A 29 -1.40 -2.01 10.45
N SER A 30 -1.89 -0.78 10.31
CA SER A 30 -2.23 0.09 11.43
C SER A 30 -3.50 0.90 11.16
N THR A 31 -4.17 1.30 12.23
CA THR A 31 -5.31 2.23 12.20
C THR A 31 -4.87 3.69 12.06
N ASN A 32 -3.57 3.98 12.01
CA ASN A 32 -2.99 5.33 11.98
C ASN A 32 -3.59 6.21 10.88
N ARG A 33 -3.83 5.68 9.68
CA ARG A 33 -4.43 6.44 8.57
C ARG A 33 -5.85 6.90 8.92
N VAL A 34 -6.66 5.99 9.45
CA VAL A 34 -8.05 6.27 9.87
C VAL A 34 -8.04 7.24 11.05
N GLU A 35 -7.21 6.99 12.05
CA GLU A 35 -7.09 7.83 13.23
C GLU A 35 -6.59 9.24 12.91
N SER A 36 -5.66 9.38 11.96
CA SER A 36 -5.17 10.67 11.47
C SER A 36 -6.27 11.46 10.75
N MET A 37 -7.05 10.80 9.88
CA MET A 37 -8.23 11.41 9.26
C MET A 37 -9.26 11.81 10.33
N HIS A 38 -9.52 10.94 11.30
CA HIS A 38 -10.46 11.20 12.39
C HIS A 38 -9.99 12.35 13.30
N SER A 39 -8.69 12.43 13.58
CA SER A 39 -8.06 13.51 14.33
C SER A 39 -8.15 14.83 13.58
N SER A 40 -7.89 14.82 12.27
CA SER A 40 -8.03 15.99 11.40
C SER A 40 -9.48 16.49 11.38
N LEU A 41 -10.45 15.57 11.24
CA LEU A 41 -11.88 15.88 11.32
C LEU A 41 -12.27 16.42 12.70
N LYS A 42 -11.81 15.81 13.79
CA LYS A 42 -12.08 16.26 15.16
C LYS A 42 -11.50 17.64 15.44
N LYS A 43 -10.26 17.91 15.02
CA LYS A 43 -9.65 19.25 15.13
C LYS A 43 -10.47 20.26 14.36
N TRP A 44 -10.91 19.91 13.15
CA TRP A 44 -11.78 20.75 12.34
C TRP A 44 -13.17 20.99 12.97
N LEU A 45 -13.77 19.97 13.59
CA LEU A 45 -15.04 20.10 14.33
C LEU A 45 -14.88 20.97 15.58
N ALA A 46 -13.80 20.75 16.35
CA ALA A 46 -13.54 21.48 17.59
C ALA A 46 -13.28 22.97 17.37
N THR A 47 -12.82 23.37 16.19
CA THR A 47 -12.67 24.80 15.81
C THR A 47 -13.97 25.41 15.29
N SER A 48 -15.05 24.63 15.14
CA SER A 48 -16.29 25.09 14.53
C SER A 48 -17.37 25.47 15.55
N THR A 49 -17.55 26.78 15.77
CA THR A 49 -18.77 27.37 16.39
C THR A 49 -19.92 27.53 15.39
N HIS A 50 -19.89 26.78 14.28
CA HIS A 50 -20.71 27.06 13.09
C HIS A 50 -22.06 26.34 13.13
N LYS A 51 -23.06 26.90 12.44
CA LYS A 51 -24.36 26.28 12.24
C LYS A 51 -24.22 24.94 11.48
N ILE A 52 -25.10 23.99 11.79
CA ILE A 52 -25.05 22.60 11.28
C ILE A 52 -25.05 22.54 9.74
N ASP A 53 -25.81 23.40 9.08
CA ASP A 53 -25.85 23.55 7.62
C ASP A 53 -24.47 23.84 7.01
N THR A 54 -23.70 24.75 7.63
CA THR A 54 -22.35 25.12 7.19
C THR A 54 -21.34 24.01 7.47
N LEU A 55 -21.57 23.19 8.49
CA LEU A 55 -20.74 22.02 8.79
C LEU A 55 -20.82 20.96 7.70
N PHE A 56 -22.04 20.60 7.28
CA PHE A 56 -22.23 19.60 6.24
C PHE A 56 -21.60 20.02 4.91
N LEU A 57 -21.76 21.29 4.52
CA LEU A 57 -21.16 21.80 3.29
C LEU A 57 -19.63 21.66 3.31
N ARG A 58 -18.98 22.06 4.40
CA ARG A 58 -17.52 21.98 4.53
C ARG A 58 -17.01 20.55 4.63
N PHE A 59 -17.72 19.66 5.32
CA PHE A 59 -17.39 18.24 5.34
C PHE A 59 -17.44 17.66 3.92
N HIS A 60 -18.51 17.94 3.17
CA HIS A 60 -18.64 17.54 1.78
C HIS A 60 -17.49 18.07 0.92
N THR A 61 -17.12 19.35 1.06
CA THR A 61 -15.95 19.93 0.38
C THR A 61 -14.64 19.21 0.75
N SER A 62 -14.45 18.84 2.02
CA SER A 62 -13.26 18.11 2.46
C SER A 62 -13.18 16.71 1.86
N VAL A 63 -14.30 15.98 1.83
CA VAL A 63 -14.38 14.67 1.18
C VAL A 63 -14.06 14.80 -0.31
N ASN A 64 -14.67 15.77 -1.00
CA ASN A 64 -14.40 16.04 -2.41
C ASN A 64 -12.93 16.40 -2.65
N GLY A 65 -12.31 17.19 -1.77
CA GLY A 65 -10.88 17.49 -1.82
C GLY A 65 -10.02 16.22 -1.78
N ARG A 66 -10.35 15.27 -0.89
CA ARG A 66 -9.65 13.97 -0.82
C ARG A 66 -9.85 13.11 -2.07
N VAL A 67 -11.03 13.15 -2.67
CA VAL A 67 -11.30 12.47 -3.95
C VAL A 67 -10.47 13.08 -5.09
N ILE A 68 -10.34 14.41 -5.13
CA ILE A 68 -9.50 15.10 -6.11
C ILE A 68 -8.03 14.72 -5.93
N GLU A 69 -7.53 14.71 -4.69
CA GLU A 69 -6.16 14.26 -4.39
C GLU A 69 -5.93 12.82 -4.84
N LEU A 70 -6.86 11.90 -4.53
CA LEU A 70 -6.75 10.51 -4.96
C LEU A 70 -6.72 10.36 -6.48
N ARG A 71 -7.60 11.09 -7.19
CA ARG A 71 -7.63 11.09 -8.66
C ARG A 71 -6.31 11.61 -9.24
N LYS A 72 -5.76 12.67 -8.66
CA LYS A 72 -4.44 13.19 -9.05
C LYS A 72 -3.34 12.15 -8.86
N ASP A 73 -3.32 11.44 -7.73
CA ASP A 73 -2.32 10.40 -7.46
C ASP A 73 -2.44 9.21 -8.44
N LEU A 74 -3.67 8.87 -8.85
CA LEU A 74 -3.95 7.85 -9.87
C LEU A 74 -3.49 8.31 -11.26
N GLU A 75 -3.82 9.54 -11.65
CA GLU A 75 -3.33 10.16 -12.89
C GLU A 75 -1.80 10.20 -12.91
N ASP A 76 -1.18 10.59 -11.81
CA ASP A 76 0.27 10.57 -11.65
C ASP A 76 0.84 9.15 -11.88
N SER A 77 0.19 8.11 -11.35
CA SER A 77 0.60 6.71 -11.57
C SER A 77 0.40 6.24 -13.02
N LEU A 78 -0.61 6.78 -13.73
CA LEU A 78 -0.87 6.47 -15.13
C LEU A 78 0.11 7.16 -16.09
N PHE A 79 0.51 8.39 -15.80
CA PHE A 79 1.28 9.20 -16.75
C PHE A 79 2.77 9.28 -16.44
N LYS A 80 3.18 9.08 -15.17
CA LYS A 80 4.61 9.08 -14.82
C LYS A 80 5.19 7.72 -15.13
N VAL A 81 5.91 7.65 -16.25
CA VAL A 81 6.81 6.52 -16.51
C VAL A 81 7.84 6.47 -15.39
N PHE A 82 7.87 5.37 -14.64
CA PHE A 82 8.76 5.26 -13.50
C PHE A 82 10.20 5.27 -13.97
N ALA A 83 10.96 6.29 -13.57
CA ALA A 83 12.39 6.30 -13.86
C ALA A 83 13.12 5.08 -13.27
N LEU A 84 12.51 4.51 -12.23
CA LEU A 84 12.94 3.30 -11.55
C LEU A 84 12.57 2.00 -12.30
N ALA A 85 11.57 2.02 -13.20
CA ALA A 85 11.11 0.85 -13.97
C ALA A 85 11.69 0.79 -15.40
N TYR A 86 12.71 1.60 -15.74
CA TYR A 86 13.34 1.57 -17.06
C TYR A 86 14.10 0.28 -17.37
N GLY A 87 14.27 -0.63 -16.40
CA GLY A 87 14.97 -1.90 -16.56
C GLY A 87 14.05 -3.12 -16.36
N PRO A 88 14.34 -4.25 -17.04
CA PRO A 88 13.72 -5.53 -16.71
C PRO A 88 13.87 -5.88 -15.22
N PRO A 89 12.88 -6.55 -14.59
CA PRO A 89 11.68 -7.11 -15.19
C PRO A 89 10.43 -6.21 -15.13
N TYR A 90 10.56 -4.91 -14.79
CA TYR A 90 9.42 -4.06 -14.42
C TYR A 90 8.81 -3.25 -15.58
N VAL A 91 9.43 -3.28 -16.76
CA VAL A 91 9.02 -2.46 -17.93
C VAL A 91 7.54 -2.62 -18.25
N ASN A 92 7.00 -3.84 -18.19
CA ASN A 92 5.60 -4.12 -18.52
C ASN A 92 4.61 -3.83 -17.39
N LEU A 93 5.07 -3.38 -16.23
CA LEU A 93 4.22 -2.87 -15.16
C LEU A 93 3.97 -1.37 -15.30
N ASN A 94 4.85 -0.67 -15.99
CA ASN A 94 4.77 0.77 -16.15
C ASN A 94 3.38 1.21 -16.66
N THR A 95 2.81 2.24 -16.04
CA THR A 95 1.48 2.80 -16.33
C THR A 95 0.29 1.82 -16.23
N THR A 96 0.49 0.57 -15.82
CA THR A 96 -0.57 -0.45 -15.64
C THR A 96 -0.83 -0.79 -14.18
N VAL A 97 0.07 -0.36 -13.29
CA VAL A 97 -0.03 -0.57 -11.84
C VAL A 97 0.33 0.72 -11.11
N SER A 98 0.01 0.80 -9.83
CA SER A 98 0.32 1.97 -9.02
C SER A 98 1.83 2.18 -8.85
N LEU A 99 2.27 3.43 -8.68
CA LEU A 99 3.69 3.73 -8.37
C LEU A 99 4.18 2.98 -7.14
N TRP A 100 3.34 2.98 -6.10
CA TRP A 100 3.65 2.38 -4.82
C TRP A 100 3.91 0.86 -4.92
N GLU A 101 3.24 0.19 -5.86
CA GLU A 101 3.48 -1.23 -6.15
C GLU A 101 4.91 -1.49 -6.62
N VAL A 102 5.38 -0.69 -7.58
CA VAL A 102 6.73 -0.85 -8.14
C VAL A 102 7.78 -0.62 -7.07
N GLU A 103 7.58 0.35 -6.18
CA GLU A 103 8.46 0.61 -5.03
C GLU A 103 8.54 -0.62 -4.10
N LEU A 104 7.40 -1.22 -3.75
CA LEU A 104 7.36 -2.43 -2.91
C LEU A 104 8.08 -3.63 -3.55
N LEU A 105 7.94 -3.80 -4.86
CA LEU A 105 8.64 -4.86 -5.61
C LEU A 105 10.16 -4.65 -5.63
N MET A 106 10.60 -3.41 -5.79
CA MET A 106 12.02 -3.06 -5.75
C MET A 106 12.62 -3.30 -4.36
N GLU A 107 11.93 -2.87 -3.30
CA GLU A 107 12.33 -3.16 -1.93
C GLU A 107 12.43 -4.67 -1.66
N GLU A 108 11.46 -5.45 -2.13
CA GLU A 108 11.50 -6.91 -1.97
C GLU A 108 12.65 -7.54 -2.75
N ARG A 109 12.96 -7.04 -3.96
CA ARG A 109 14.12 -7.51 -4.75
C ARG A 109 15.44 -7.22 -4.04
N GLU A 110 15.58 -6.06 -3.42
CA GLU A 110 16.77 -5.68 -2.66
C GLU A 110 16.88 -6.34 -1.29
N ARG A 111 15.77 -6.92 -0.79
CA ARG A 111 15.73 -7.59 0.51
C ARG A 111 16.81 -8.66 0.64
N LYS A 112 17.58 -8.56 1.73
CA LYS A 112 18.57 -9.57 2.13
C LYS A 112 17.85 -10.78 2.72
N ILE A 113 18.00 -11.92 2.04
CA ILE A 113 17.44 -13.20 2.49
C ILE A 113 18.47 -13.89 3.38
N VAL A 114 18.17 -14.01 4.67
CA VAL A 114 19.02 -14.71 5.66
C VAL A 114 18.66 -16.19 5.77
N GLN A 115 17.36 -16.53 5.71
CA GLN A 115 16.85 -17.90 5.79
C GLN A 115 15.63 -18.07 4.90
N GLY A 116 15.84 -18.41 3.63
CA GLY A 116 14.76 -18.61 2.65
C GLY A 116 13.93 -17.35 2.36
N CYS A 117 13.19 -17.33 1.25
CA CYS A 117 12.44 -16.13 0.90
C CYS A 117 11.30 -15.84 1.89
N GLY A 118 10.64 -16.88 2.40
CA GLY A 118 9.53 -16.77 3.34
C GLY A 118 8.27 -16.11 2.76
N CYS A 119 8.26 -15.81 1.45
CA CYS A 119 7.13 -15.37 0.62
C CYS A 119 6.17 -14.34 1.23
N ARG A 120 6.59 -13.56 2.22
CA ARG A 120 5.70 -12.68 3.01
C ARG A 120 4.93 -11.70 2.14
N ILE A 121 5.58 -11.05 1.19
CA ILE A 121 4.93 -10.02 0.37
C ILE A 121 3.81 -10.61 -0.49
N HIS A 122 3.93 -11.88 -0.87
CA HIS A 122 2.89 -12.62 -1.56
C HIS A 122 1.67 -12.81 -0.66
N GLU A 123 1.87 -13.27 0.57
CA GLU A 123 0.76 -13.50 1.51
C GLU A 123 0.10 -12.20 1.98
N THR A 124 0.88 -11.14 2.17
CA THR A 124 0.40 -9.88 2.78
C THR A 124 -0.12 -8.86 1.77
N HIS A 125 0.47 -8.80 0.58
CA HIS A 125 0.17 -7.80 -0.44
C HIS A 125 -0.30 -8.44 -1.76
N GLY A 126 -0.15 -9.75 -1.95
CA GLY A 126 -0.52 -10.43 -3.20
C GLY A 126 0.46 -10.17 -4.34
N LEU A 127 1.72 -9.88 -4.00
CA LEU A 127 2.78 -9.52 -4.92
C LEU A 127 3.79 -10.65 -5.07
N PRO A 128 4.52 -10.76 -6.19
CA PRO A 128 5.58 -11.74 -6.34
C PRO A 128 6.69 -11.48 -5.32
N CYS A 129 6.98 -12.50 -4.51
CA CYS A 129 8.18 -12.52 -3.69
C CYS A 129 9.45 -12.47 -4.54
N LYS A 130 10.58 -12.17 -3.91
CA LYS A 130 11.91 -12.32 -4.54
C LYS A 130 12.11 -13.68 -5.20
N CYS A 131 11.69 -14.76 -4.53
CA CYS A 131 11.72 -16.10 -5.10
C CYS A 131 10.98 -16.23 -6.45
N LYS A 132 9.78 -15.66 -6.54
CA LYS A 132 8.96 -15.74 -7.75
C LYS A 132 9.52 -14.86 -8.85
N MET A 133 10.06 -13.70 -8.50
CA MET A 133 10.75 -12.84 -9.44
C MET A 133 12.01 -13.50 -10.00
N ASP A 134 12.77 -14.23 -9.18
CA ASP A 134 13.95 -14.99 -9.62
C ASP A 134 13.55 -16.16 -10.53
N GLU A 135 12.47 -16.89 -10.21
CA GLU A 135 11.90 -17.95 -11.06
C GLU A 135 11.52 -17.42 -12.45
N LEU A 136 10.78 -16.30 -12.50
CA LEU A 136 10.40 -15.64 -13.76
C LEU A 136 11.62 -15.16 -14.54
N SER A 137 12.62 -14.60 -13.84
CA SER A 137 13.86 -14.16 -14.46
C SER A 137 14.65 -15.31 -15.10
N VAL A 138 14.70 -16.48 -14.45
CA VAL A 138 15.35 -17.68 -15.01
C VAL A 138 14.58 -18.22 -16.22
N ALA A 139 13.25 -18.14 -16.19
CA ALA A 139 12.39 -18.50 -17.31
C ALA A 139 12.42 -17.49 -18.48
N GLY A 140 13.11 -16.36 -18.31
CA GLY A 140 13.12 -15.27 -19.31
C GLY A 140 11.75 -14.58 -19.47
N VAL A 141 10.90 -14.64 -18.45
CA VAL A 141 9.56 -14.07 -18.44
C VAL A 141 9.59 -12.72 -17.71
N GLU A 142 9.08 -11.68 -18.37
CA GLU A 142 8.95 -10.35 -17.77
C GLU A 142 7.75 -10.27 -16.81
N LEU A 143 7.79 -9.33 -15.87
CA LEU A 143 6.72 -9.16 -14.89
C LEU A 143 5.59 -8.31 -15.48
N HIS A 144 4.34 -8.74 -15.27
CA HIS A 144 3.14 -8.17 -15.86
C HIS A 144 2.05 -8.08 -14.80
N HIS A 145 1.06 -7.20 -15.00
CA HIS A 145 -0.01 -6.94 -14.03
C HIS A 145 -0.77 -8.20 -13.56
N HIS A 146 -0.96 -9.21 -14.42
CA HIS A 146 -1.63 -10.47 -14.06
C HIS A 146 -0.87 -11.35 -13.04
N HIS A 147 0.40 -11.04 -12.77
CA HIS A 147 1.18 -11.68 -11.71
C HIS A 147 0.93 -11.04 -10.34
N LEU A 148 0.13 -9.97 -10.29
CA LEU A 148 -0.15 -9.16 -9.11
C LEU A 148 -1.63 -9.27 -8.73
N HIS A 149 -1.93 -9.00 -7.46
CA HIS A 149 -3.32 -8.90 -7.03
C HIS A 149 -4.04 -7.72 -7.73
N PRO A 150 -5.30 -7.88 -8.19
CA PRO A 150 -6.01 -6.86 -8.97
C PRO A 150 -6.05 -5.46 -8.35
N PHE A 151 -6.08 -5.39 -7.01
CA PHE A 151 -5.99 -4.14 -6.25
C PHE A 151 -4.91 -3.19 -6.78
N TRP A 152 -3.74 -3.71 -7.15
CA TRP A 152 -2.59 -2.91 -7.57
C TRP A 152 -2.66 -2.45 -9.03
N SER A 153 -3.47 -3.14 -9.84
CA SER A 153 -3.75 -2.79 -11.25
C SER A 153 -5.01 -1.93 -11.43
N SER A 154 -5.83 -1.77 -10.39
CA SER A 154 -7.03 -0.93 -10.40
C SER A 154 -6.65 0.54 -10.25
N LEU A 155 -6.27 1.18 -11.37
CA LEU A 155 -5.93 2.61 -11.42
C LEU A 155 -7.14 3.53 -11.69
N VAL A 156 -8.35 2.99 -11.66
CA VAL A 156 -9.59 3.73 -11.91
C VAL A 156 -10.32 3.93 -10.59
N TYR A 157 -10.65 5.18 -10.28
CA TYR A 157 -11.55 5.49 -9.18
C TYR A 157 -12.99 5.51 -9.69
N GLU A 158 -13.76 4.48 -9.33
CA GLU A 158 -15.21 4.49 -9.49
C GLU A 158 -15.82 5.10 -8.22
N SER A 159 -16.65 6.14 -8.37
CA SER A 159 -17.39 6.68 -7.24
C SER A 159 -18.34 5.60 -6.70
N PRO A 160 -18.44 5.41 -5.37
CA PRO A 160 -19.50 4.60 -4.80
C PRO A 160 -20.86 5.03 -5.35
N PRO A 161 -21.77 4.08 -5.64
CA PRO A 161 -23.05 4.37 -6.29
C PRO A 161 -23.92 5.38 -5.53
N ASP A 162 -23.69 5.54 -4.22
CA ASP A 162 -24.43 6.47 -3.34
C ASP A 162 -23.94 7.93 -3.42
N LEU A 163 -22.95 8.24 -4.27
CA LEU A 163 -22.34 9.57 -4.42
C LEU A 163 -22.47 10.14 -5.85
N ALA A 164 -23.30 9.52 -6.70
CA ALA A 164 -23.57 9.93 -8.08
C ALA A 164 -24.90 10.70 -8.23
#